data_AF-A0A849C9U4-F1
#
_entry.id   AF-A0A849C9U4-F1
#
_cell.length_a   1.000
_cell.length_b   1.000
_cell.length_c   1.000
_cell.angle_alpha   90.00
_cell.angle_beta   90.00
_cell.angle_gamma   90.00
#
_symmetry.space_group_name_H-M   'P 1'
#
loop_
_entity.id
_entity.type
_entity.pdbx_description
1 polymer ?
#
loop_
_entity_poly.entity_id
_entity_poly.type
_entity_poly.pdbx_seq_one_letter_code
_entity_poly.pdbx_strand_id
1 'polypeptide(L)'
;MTTFLDTTLELRCVRYRRDFHLPASIDPSSRHILLEIGDRYGAVTMPAELGERVQQRLTQADLAGPVVDHPRARRWTFITGPARPDTVTTAVSAALFRLYATVACSGVQVVLPSAEDERTGYRTWIQPPETANAVPPLEAVIEALLGR
;
A
#
# COMPACT_ATOMS: atom_id res chain seq x y z
N MET A 1 -13.44 -8.20 -22.52
CA MET A 1 -13.96 -9.01 -21.40
C MET A 1 -12.88 -10.02 -21.02
N THR A 2 -11.93 -9.61 -20.18
CA THR A 2 -10.90 -10.51 -19.64
C THR A 2 -11.52 -11.28 -18.48
N THR A 3 -11.59 -12.58 -18.65
CA THR A 3 -12.07 -13.58 -17.70
C THR A 3 -11.35 -13.39 -16.36
N PHE A 4 -12.06 -12.89 -15.34
CA PHE A 4 -11.64 -13.00 -13.94
C PHE A 4 -11.63 -14.49 -13.62
N LEU A 5 -10.48 -15.14 -13.78
CA LEU A 5 -10.27 -16.43 -13.15
C LEU A 5 -10.36 -16.19 -11.65
N ASP A 6 -11.40 -16.71 -11.01
CA ASP A 6 -11.52 -16.81 -9.55
C ASP A 6 -10.24 -17.45 -9.02
N THR A 7 -9.28 -16.60 -8.68
CA THR A 7 -7.96 -17.01 -8.24
C THR A 7 -8.12 -17.30 -6.76
N THR A 8 -7.91 -18.55 -6.35
CA THR A 8 -7.98 -18.90 -4.94
C THR A 8 -7.05 -17.99 -4.11
N LEU A 9 -7.38 -17.81 -2.82
CA LEU A 9 -6.60 -17.00 -1.89
C LEU A 9 -5.11 -17.39 -1.92
N GLU A 10 -4.85 -18.70 -1.99
CA GLU A 10 -3.53 -19.31 -2.04
C GLU A 10 -2.79 -18.94 -3.34
N LEU A 11 -3.47 -19.01 -4.49
CA LEU A 11 -2.87 -18.65 -5.77
C LEU A 11 -2.59 -17.14 -5.85
N ARG A 12 -3.48 -16.31 -5.29
CA ARG A 12 -3.27 -14.85 -5.18
C ARG A 12 -2.06 -14.52 -4.31
N CYS A 13 -1.93 -15.18 -3.15
CA CYS A 13 -0.77 -15.03 -2.27
C CYS A 13 0.54 -15.47 -2.94
N VAL A 14 0.54 -16.61 -3.64
CA VAL A 14 1.70 -17.07 -4.43
C VAL A 14 2.07 -16.04 -5.50
N ARG A 15 1.07 -15.45 -6.18
CA ARG A 15 1.30 -14.44 -7.20
C ARG A 15 1.96 -13.18 -6.64
N TYR A 16 1.49 -12.68 -5.49
CA TYR A 16 2.14 -11.55 -4.80
C TYR A 16 3.62 -11.81 -4.52
N ARG A 17 3.96 -13.01 -4.06
CA ARG A 17 5.35 -13.40 -3.82
C ARG A 17 6.16 -13.52 -5.10
N ARG A 18 5.63 -14.21 -6.11
CA ARG A 18 6.38 -14.57 -7.32
C ARG A 18 6.53 -13.42 -8.29
N ASP A 19 5.45 -12.71 -8.58
CA ASP A 19 5.41 -11.73 -9.67
C ASP A 19 5.83 -10.34 -9.18
N PHE A 20 5.52 -10.02 -7.92
CA PHE A 20 5.68 -8.67 -7.35
C PHE A 20 6.71 -8.60 -6.22
N HIS A 21 7.28 -9.74 -5.82
CA HIS A 21 8.25 -9.86 -4.71
C HIS A 21 7.76 -9.30 -3.38
N LEU A 22 6.44 -9.23 -3.18
CA LEU A 22 5.83 -8.92 -1.90
C LEU A 22 5.88 -10.20 -1.05
N PRO A 23 6.53 -10.24 0.11
CA PRO A 23 6.62 -11.43 0.98
C PRO A 23 5.27 -11.70 1.67
N ALA A 24 4.26 -11.98 0.86
CA ALA A 24 2.89 -12.17 1.29
C ALA A 24 2.71 -13.52 1.99
N SER A 25 1.95 -13.51 3.08
CA SER A 25 1.51 -14.70 3.81
C SER A 25 0.00 -14.72 3.93
N ILE A 26 -0.58 -15.86 4.30
CA ILE A 26 -2.01 -15.95 4.62
C ILE A 26 -2.12 -16.10 6.12
N ASP A 27 -2.92 -15.24 6.75
CA ASP A 27 -3.30 -15.43 8.15
C ASP A 27 -4.27 -16.62 8.25
N PRO A 28 -3.95 -17.68 9.01
CA PRO A 28 -4.82 -18.86 9.11
C PRO A 28 -6.17 -18.56 9.77
N SER A 29 -6.24 -17.52 10.61
CA SER A 29 -7.46 -17.18 11.37
C SER A 29 -8.44 -16.36 10.54
N SER A 30 -7.97 -15.22 10.00
CA SER A 30 -8.80 -14.27 9.25
C SER A 30 -8.90 -14.58 7.76
N ARG A 31 -8.05 -15.48 7.24
CA ARG A 31 -7.91 -15.75 5.80
C ARG A 31 -7.58 -14.50 4.96
N HIS A 32 -6.88 -13.54 5.55
CA HIS A 32 -6.37 -12.37 4.83
C HIS A 32 -4.97 -12.63 4.27
N ILE A 33 -4.65 -11.98 3.15
CA ILE A 33 -3.29 -11.94 2.62
C ILE A 33 -2.57 -10.76 3.30
N LEU A 34 -1.45 -11.05 3.96
CA LEU A 34 -0.72 -10.08 4.77
C LEU A 34 0.63 -9.76 4.14
N LEU A 35 1.01 -8.49 4.20
CA LEU A 35 2.35 -7.98 3.91
C LEU A 35 2.92 -7.36 5.18
N GLU A 36 4.03 -7.89 5.67
CA GLU A 36 4.75 -7.31 6.80
C GLU A 36 5.56 -6.07 6.39
N ILE A 37 5.49 -5.03 7.21
CA ILE A 37 6.18 -3.74 7.03
C ILE A 37 7.41 -3.68 7.92
N GLY A 38 8.47 -3.01 7.46
CA GLY A 38 9.71 -2.79 8.23
C GLY A 38 10.94 -2.92 7.34
N ASP A 39 11.37 -4.16 7.09
CA ASP A 39 12.68 -4.44 6.49
C ASP A 39 12.77 -4.08 5.01
N ARG A 40 11.78 -4.51 4.22
CA ARG A 40 11.79 -4.36 2.75
C ARG A 40 10.72 -3.43 2.21
N TYR A 41 9.68 -3.20 3.00
CA TYR A 41 8.53 -2.42 2.59
C TYR A 41 8.13 -1.48 3.71
N GLY A 42 7.65 -0.31 3.30
CA GLY A 42 6.98 0.67 4.14
C GLY A 42 5.51 0.75 3.77
N ALA A 43 4.73 1.44 4.58
CA ALA A 43 3.37 1.80 4.20
C ALA A 43 2.97 3.15 4.76
N VAL A 44 2.24 3.93 3.96
CA VAL A 44 1.66 5.21 4.37
C VAL A 44 0.15 5.15 4.15
N THR A 45 -0.62 5.34 5.21
CA THR A 45 -2.08 5.35 5.16
C THR A 45 -2.60 6.76 5.36
N MET A 46 -3.56 7.19 4.54
CA MET A 46 -4.10 8.55 4.56
C MET A 46 -5.57 8.59 4.11
N PRO A 47 -6.32 9.68 4.35
CA PRO A 47 -7.66 9.88 3.76
C PRO A 47 -7.64 9.75 2.24
N ALA A 48 -8.70 9.17 1.66
CA ALA A 48 -8.79 8.94 0.22
C ALA A 48 -8.58 10.22 -0.62
N GLU A 49 -9.10 11.36 -0.17
CA GLU A 49 -8.97 12.64 -0.88
C GLU A 49 -7.52 13.20 -0.85
N LEU A 50 -6.74 12.81 0.16
CA LEU A 50 -5.30 13.06 0.17
C LEU A 50 -4.56 12.05 -0.71
N GLY A 51 -4.98 10.78 -0.67
CA GLY A 51 -4.47 9.71 -1.51
C GLY A 51 -4.57 10.02 -2.99
N GLU A 52 -5.71 10.51 -3.47
CA GLU A 52 -5.90 10.90 -4.87
C GLU A 52 -4.86 11.94 -5.32
N ARG A 53 -4.64 12.98 -4.50
CA ARG A 53 -3.67 14.04 -4.79
C ARG A 53 -2.23 13.51 -4.77
N VAL A 54 -1.90 12.65 -3.81
CA VAL A 54 -0.58 12.02 -3.74
C VAL A 54 -0.34 11.12 -4.95
N GLN A 55 -1.31 10.29 -5.31
CA GLN A 55 -1.21 9.39 -6.47
C GLN A 55 -1.02 10.17 -7.78
N GLN A 56 -1.73 11.28 -7.96
CA GLN A 56 -1.54 12.16 -9.13
C GLN A 56 -0.11 12.71 -9.20
N ARG A 57 0.44 13.19 -8.08
CA ARG A 57 1.81 13.71 -8.00
C ARG A 57 2.85 12.62 -8.28
N LEU A 58 2.69 11.45 -7.68
CA LEU A 58 3.59 10.31 -7.92
C LEU A 58 3.53 9.84 -9.38
N THR A 59 2.34 9.82 -9.98
CA THR A 59 2.18 9.48 -11.41
C THR A 59 2.90 10.49 -12.30
N GLN A 60 2.78 11.79 -12.02
CA GLN A 60 3.49 12.83 -12.77
C GLN A 60 5.01 12.75 -12.62
N ALA A 61 5.49 12.22 -11.49
CA ALA A 61 6.91 12.02 -11.22
C ALA A 61 7.45 10.66 -11.71
N ASP A 62 6.63 9.83 -12.35
CA ASP A 62 6.97 8.43 -12.73
C ASP A 62 7.39 7.56 -11.52
N LEU A 63 6.76 7.83 -10.37
CA LEU A 63 6.97 7.14 -9.10
C LEU A 63 5.69 6.48 -8.58
N ALA A 64 4.68 6.30 -9.43
CA ALA A 64 3.47 5.58 -9.04
C ALA A 64 3.80 4.14 -8.62
N GLY A 65 3.11 3.64 -7.61
CA GLY A 65 3.25 2.26 -7.18
C GLY A 65 2.00 1.73 -6.50
N PRO A 66 2.08 0.63 -5.75
CA PRO A 66 0.90 -0.09 -5.31
C PRO A 66 0.14 0.70 -4.25
N VAL A 67 -1.16 0.90 -4.49
CA VAL A 67 -2.07 1.62 -3.59
C VAL A 67 -3.32 0.80 -3.33
N VAL A 68 -3.54 0.47 -2.07
CA VAL A 68 -4.70 -0.28 -1.59
C VAL A 68 -5.79 0.71 -1.17
N ASP A 69 -7.00 0.54 -1.69
CA ASP A 69 -8.20 1.22 -1.21
C ASP A 69 -8.84 0.44 -0.06
N HIS A 70 -9.28 1.17 0.97
CA HIS A 70 -10.12 0.67 2.05
C HIS A 70 -11.44 1.47 2.04
N PRO A 71 -12.41 1.13 1.16
CA PRO A 71 -13.61 1.94 0.92
C PRO A 71 -14.40 2.26 2.20
N ARG A 72 -14.55 1.28 3.09
CA ARG A 72 -15.29 1.44 4.36
C ARG A 72 -14.61 2.41 5.33
N ALA A 73 -13.28 2.49 5.30
CA ALA A 73 -12.51 3.41 6.13
C ALA A 73 -12.31 4.78 5.46
N ARG A 74 -12.59 4.89 4.15
CA ARG A 74 -12.25 6.05 3.30
C ARG A 74 -10.76 6.40 3.40
N ARG A 75 -9.92 5.35 3.34
CA ARG A 75 -8.47 5.44 3.46
C ARG A 75 -7.82 4.75 2.30
N TRP A 76 -6.70 5.30 1.85
CA TRP A 76 -5.77 4.62 0.95
C TRP A 76 -4.49 4.28 1.70
N THR A 77 -3.89 3.13 1.40
CA THR A 77 -2.56 2.75 1.88
C THR A 77 -1.63 2.58 0.69
N PHE A 78 -0.61 3.42 0.64
CA PHE A 78 0.50 3.32 -0.30
C PHE A 78 1.49 2.29 0.25
N ILE A 79 1.85 1.31 -0.57
CA ILE A 79 2.96 0.40 -0.29
C ILE A 79 4.23 1.04 -0.84
N THR A 80 5.23 1.21 0.00
CA THR A 80 6.45 1.94 -0.31
C THR A 80 7.68 1.06 -0.10
N GLY A 81 8.86 1.58 -0.45
CA GLY A 81 10.11 1.10 0.10
C GLY A 81 10.17 1.28 1.63
N PRO A 82 11.14 0.66 2.31
CA PRO A 82 11.25 0.74 3.76
C PRO A 82 11.60 2.17 4.20
N ALA A 83 11.26 2.52 5.44
CA ALA A 83 11.66 3.80 6.02
C ALA A 83 13.18 3.83 6.21
N ARG A 84 13.85 4.86 5.70
CA ARG A 84 15.25 5.12 6.02
C ARG A 84 15.36 5.83 7.39
N PRO A 85 16.53 5.75 8.05
CA PRO A 85 16.79 6.57 9.22
C PRO A 85 16.51 8.04 8.93
N ASP A 86 15.95 8.75 9.91
CA ASP A 86 15.63 10.18 9.86
C ASP A 86 14.57 10.62 8.83
N THR A 87 13.97 9.70 8.06
CA THR A 87 12.86 10.03 7.15
C THR A 87 11.65 10.60 7.89
N VAL A 88 11.30 10.02 9.04
CA VAL A 88 10.14 10.43 9.86
C VAL A 88 10.62 11.21 11.07
N THR A 89 11.01 12.47 10.85
CA THR A 89 11.37 13.41 11.94
C THR A 89 10.15 13.82 12.76
N THR A 90 10.35 14.40 13.95
CA THR A 90 9.28 14.96 14.78
C THR A 90 8.41 15.98 14.01
N ALA A 91 9.03 16.80 13.16
CA ALA A 91 8.30 17.79 12.35
C ALA A 91 7.43 17.12 11.28
N VAL A 92 7.95 16.08 10.63
CA VAL A 92 7.19 15.26 9.66
C VAL A 92 6.03 14.56 10.37
N SER A 93 6.28 13.88 11.50
CA SER A 93 5.24 13.22 12.31
C SER A 93 4.11 14.18 12.69
N ALA A 94 4.43 15.40 13.14
CA ALA A 94 3.44 16.40 13.47
C ALA A 94 2.63 16.86 12.24
N ALA A 95 3.24 16.95 11.06
CA ALA A 95 2.55 17.29 9.83
C ALA A 95 1.61 16.17 9.36
N LEU A 96 2.08 14.92 9.38
CA LEU A 96 1.28 13.74 9.05
C LEU A 96 0.07 13.62 9.97
N PHE A 97 0.26 13.83 11.29
CA PHE A 97 -0.83 13.82 12.25
C PHE A 97 -1.94 14.83 11.90
N ARG A 98 -1.59 16.08 11.54
CA ARG A 98 -2.57 17.10 11.13
C ARG A 98 -3.31 16.74 9.84
N LEU A 99 -2.70 15.94 8.98
CA LEU A 99 -3.29 15.44 7.74
C LEU A 99 -4.03 14.11 7.94
N TYR A 100 -4.11 13.62 9.18
CA TYR A 100 -4.62 12.29 9.51
C TYR A 100 -3.92 11.17 8.73
N ALA A 101 -2.64 11.35 8.38
CA ALA A 101 -1.84 10.34 7.71
C ALA A 101 -0.93 9.63 8.73
N THR A 102 -0.64 8.36 8.48
CA THR A 102 0.21 7.53 9.33
C THR A 102 1.23 6.77 8.50
N VAL A 103 2.45 6.66 9.02
CA VAL A 103 3.45 5.71 8.53
C VAL A 103 3.36 4.46 9.40
N ALA A 104 3.28 3.29 8.78
CA ALA A 104 3.25 2.02 9.49
C ALA A 104 4.60 1.74 10.17
N CYS A 105 4.55 1.34 11.44
CA CYS A 105 5.72 0.89 12.18
C CYS A 105 6.23 -0.46 11.65
N SER A 106 7.50 -0.75 11.92
CA SER A 106 8.05 -2.09 11.66
C SER A 106 7.27 -3.17 12.43
N GLY A 107 7.05 -4.32 11.79
CA GLY A 107 6.25 -5.45 12.29
C GLY A 107 4.73 -5.30 12.10
N VAL A 108 4.24 -4.15 11.62
CA VAL A 108 2.82 -3.99 11.28
C VAL A 108 2.52 -4.71 9.97
N GLN A 109 1.31 -5.26 9.86
CA GLN A 109 0.85 -5.95 8.66
C GLN A 109 -0.14 -5.09 7.88
N VAL A 110 0.06 -5.00 6.57
CA VAL A 110 -0.91 -4.47 5.61
C VAL A 110 -1.65 -5.64 4.97
N VAL A 111 -2.98 -5.58 4.99
CA VAL A 111 -3.79 -6.58 4.28
C VAL A 111 -3.85 -6.23 2.80
N LEU A 112 -3.39 -7.15 1.95
CA LEU A 112 -3.45 -7.04 0.49
C LEU A 112 -4.79 -7.52 -0.05
N PRO A 113 -5.32 -6.93 -1.13
CA PRO A 113 -6.55 -7.39 -1.78
C PRO A 113 -6.48 -8.85 -2.23
N SER A 114 -7.45 -9.66 -1.79
CA SER A 114 -7.77 -10.95 -2.41
C SER A 114 -8.74 -10.79 -3.59
N ALA A 115 -8.94 -11.85 -4.37
CA ALA A 115 -9.96 -11.84 -5.42
C ALA A 115 -11.38 -11.61 -4.86
N GLU A 116 -11.67 -12.18 -3.68
CA GLU A 116 -12.95 -12.01 -3.00
C GLU A 116 -13.15 -10.58 -2.45
N ASP A 117 -12.08 -9.97 -1.93
CA ASP A 117 -12.12 -8.57 -1.50
C ASP A 117 -12.47 -7.64 -2.67
N GLU A 118 -11.86 -7.87 -3.83
CA GLU A 118 -12.10 -7.08 -5.03
C GLU A 118 -13.51 -7.30 -5.58
N ARG A 119 -13.98 -8.56 -5.61
CA ARG A 119 -15.33 -8.91 -6.05
C ARG A 119 -16.42 -8.25 -5.20
N THR A 120 -16.18 -8.12 -3.89
CA THR A 120 -17.12 -7.51 -2.95
C THR A 120 -16.93 -6.01 -2.76
N GLY A 121 -15.85 -5.45 -3.30
CA GLY A 121 -15.45 -4.07 -3.04
C GLY A 121 -15.03 -3.82 -1.59
N TYR A 122 -14.70 -4.86 -0.82
CA TYR A 122 -14.27 -4.69 0.57
C TYR A 122 -12.89 -4.02 0.67
N ARG A 123 -12.00 -4.39 -0.26
CA ARG A 123 -10.65 -3.84 -0.42
C ARG A 123 -10.23 -4.06 -1.86
N THR A 124 -9.74 -3.01 -2.51
CA THR A 124 -9.39 -3.06 -3.92
C THR A 124 -8.02 -2.43 -4.14
N TRP A 125 -7.46 -2.60 -5.33
CA TRP A 125 -6.32 -1.81 -5.76
C TRP A 125 -6.82 -0.54 -6.44
N ILE A 126 -6.33 0.62 -6.00
CA ILE A 126 -6.36 1.84 -6.81
C ILE A 126 -5.33 1.72 -7.93
N GLN A 127 -4.11 1.32 -7.54
CA GLN A 127 -3.01 1.02 -8.44
C GLN A 127 -2.44 -0.34 -8.01
N PRO A 128 -2.57 -1.40 -8.82
CA PRO A 128 -1.97 -2.68 -8.49
C PRO A 128 -0.45 -2.61 -8.63
N PRO A 129 0.29 -3.52 -7.98
CA PRO A 129 1.71 -3.69 -8.30
C PRO A 129 1.85 -4.10 -9.78
N GLU A 130 2.68 -3.38 -10.53
CA GLU A 130 2.86 -3.62 -11.98
C GLU A 130 4.05 -4.54 -12.25
N THR A 131 5.18 -4.28 -11.59
CA THR A 131 6.41 -5.05 -11.74
C THR A 131 7.05 -5.34 -10.38
N ALA A 132 7.98 -6.29 -10.36
CA ALA A 132 8.70 -6.66 -9.16
C ALA A 132 9.43 -5.46 -8.54
N ASN A 133 9.25 -5.24 -7.24
CA ASN A 133 9.85 -4.14 -6.46
C ASN A 133 9.52 -2.72 -6.94
N ALA A 134 8.54 -2.53 -7.83
CA ALA A 134 8.09 -1.20 -8.22
C ALA A 134 7.22 -0.57 -7.13
N VAL A 135 7.87 -0.10 -6.07
CA VAL A 135 7.26 0.67 -4.98
C VAL A 135 7.93 2.04 -4.90
N PRO A 136 7.19 3.13 -4.65
CA PRO A 136 7.78 4.44 -4.43
C PRO A 136 8.68 4.44 -3.18
N PRO A 137 9.74 5.26 -3.15
CA PRO A 137 10.40 5.61 -1.90
C PRO A 137 9.39 6.19 -0.89
N LEU A 138 9.52 5.83 0.38
CA LEU A 138 8.62 6.33 1.43
C LEU A 138 8.69 7.86 1.55
N GLU A 139 9.88 8.43 1.35
CA GLU A 139 10.14 9.86 1.33
C GLU A 139 9.32 10.56 0.24
N ALA A 140 9.28 9.99 -0.97
CA ALA A 140 8.54 10.56 -2.10
C ALA A 140 7.02 10.63 -1.83
N VAL A 141 6.46 9.62 -1.15
CA VAL A 141 5.05 9.64 -0.72
C VAL A 141 4.81 10.73 0.32
N ILE A 142 5.73 10.91 1.27
CA ILE A 142 5.64 11.96 2.29
C ILE A 142 5.78 13.35 1.65
N GLU A 143 6.73 13.58 0.75
CA GLU A 143 6.92 14.84 0.03
C GLU A 143 5.70 15.19 -0.80
N ALA A 144 5.20 14.22 -1.58
CA ALA A 144 3.96 14.36 -2.33
C ALA A 144 2.75 14.68 -1.43
N LEU A 145 2.69 14.10 -0.23
CA LEU A 145 1.63 14.37 0.75
C LEU A 145 1.73 15.78 1.35
N LEU A 146 2.94 16.23 1.65
CA LEU A 146 3.21 17.55 2.20
C LEU A 146 3.21 18.67 1.15
N GLY A 147 3.17 18.33 -0.15
CA GLY A 147 3.18 19.27 -1.27
C GLY A 147 4.50 20.00 -1.41
N ARG A 148 5.61 19.29 -1.19
CA ARG A 148 6.98 19.80 -1.31
C ARG A 148 7.68 19.19 -2.51
#